data_AF-A8ZSX8-F1
#
_entry.id   AF-A8ZSX8-F1
#
_cell.length_a   1.000
_cell.length_b   1.000
_cell.length_c   1.000
_cell.angle_alpha   90.00
_cell.angle_beta   90.00
_cell.angle_gamma   90.00
#
_symmetry.space_group_name_H-M   'P 1'
#
loop_
_entity.id
_entity.type
_entity.pdbx_description
1 polymer ?
#
loop_
_entity_poly.entity_id
_entity_poly.type
_entity_poly.pdbx_seq_one_letter_code
_entity_poly.pdbx_strand_id
1 'polypeptide(L)'
;MIKINLLPYRAARRKENIRRQISVFLLFFIFVAMGLTYYHIVLSGKVSAAKDRLQRTQSELKSYQAKVKEVDELKAKLATLDKKLDVMARLNLDRKAPVLLLREIAELTVKGRMWITRLEESGNTVFVSGIAMDNKTVATFMTRIEESSLFSGVDLSNLVHEERSGLKLKRFELRCSKAA
;
A
#
# COMPACT_ATOMS: atom_id res chain seq x y z
N MET A 1 73.96 -53.99 -83.64
CA MET A 1 73.73 -52.58 -83.25
C MET A 1 72.68 -52.54 -82.14
N ILE A 2 73.00 -51.98 -80.98
CA ILE A 2 72.17 -52.04 -79.76
C ILE A 2 71.13 -50.91 -79.79
N LYS A 3 69.85 -51.25 -79.58
CA LYS A 3 68.75 -50.28 -79.40
C LYS A 3 68.53 -50.04 -77.91
N ILE A 4 68.75 -48.81 -77.44
CA ILE A 4 68.51 -48.39 -76.04
C ILE A 4 67.19 -47.61 -75.98
N ASN A 5 66.31 -48.02 -75.09
CA ASN A 5 65.02 -47.38 -74.83
C ASN A 5 65.22 -46.18 -73.88
N LEU A 6 65.00 -44.96 -74.39
CA LEU A 6 65.22 -43.69 -73.68
C LEU A 6 63.91 -43.01 -73.26
N LEU A 7 62.91 -43.78 -72.84
CA LEU A 7 61.71 -43.19 -72.22
C LEU A 7 62.13 -42.31 -71.01
N PRO A 8 61.76 -41.01 -70.97
CA PRO A 8 62.16 -40.09 -69.91
C PRO A 8 61.35 -40.38 -68.63
N TYR A 9 61.65 -41.50 -67.98
CA TYR A 9 61.03 -42.00 -66.76
C TYR A 9 61.01 -40.94 -65.63
N ARG A 10 62.03 -40.07 -65.57
CA ARG A 10 62.13 -39.00 -64.56
C ARG A 10 61.09 -37.88 -64.76
N ALA A 11 60.71 -37.55 -65.99
CA ALA A 11 59.76 -36.48 -66.28
C ALA A 11 58.31 -36.91 -65.98
N ALA A 12 57.96 -38.16 -66.30
CA ALA A 12 56.64 -38.74 -65.99
C ALA A 12 56.40 -38.80 -64.47
N ARG A 13 57.40 -39.25 -63.69
CA ARG A 13 57.33 -39.29 -62.22
C ARG A 13 57.19 -37.91 -61.57
N ARG A 14 57.87 -36.87 -62.09
CA ARG A 14 57.72 -35.49 -61.59
C ARG A 14 56.31 -34.95 -61.81
N LYS A 15 55.73 -35.18 -62.98
CA LYS A 15 54.35 -34.73 -63.29
C LYS A 15 53.30 -35.47 -62.45
N GLU A 16 53.55 -36.73 -62.11
CA GLU A 16 52.69 -37.50 -61.22
C GLU A 16 52.78 -37.02 -59.76
N ASN A 17 53.99 -36.79 -59.25
CA ASN A 17 54.18 -36.21 -57.90
C ASN A 17 53.56 -34.82 -57.76
N ILE A 18 53.69 -33.96 -58.77
CA ILE A 18 53.08 -32.62 -58.77
C ILE A 18 51.54 -32.73 -58.79
N ARG A 19 50.97 -33.59 -59.63
CA ARG A 19 49.51 -33.84 -59.62
C ARG A 19 49.03 -34.40 -58.29
N ARG A 20 49.81 -35.29 -57.67
CA ARG A 20 49.52 -35.83 -56.33
C ARG A 20 49.58 -34.76 -55.24
N GLN A 21 50.57 -33.86 -55.28
CA GLN A 21 50.66 -32.75 -54.32
C GLN A 21 49.50 -31.76 -54.48
N ILE A 22 49.13 -31.39 -55.71
CA ILE A 22 48.01 -30.50 -55.98
C ILE A 22 46.69 -31.12 -55.51
N SER A 23 46.45 -32.40 -55.79
CA SER A 23 45.23 -33.09 -55.34
C SER A 23 45.15 -33.21 -53.81
N VAL A 24 46.26 -33.49 -53.12
CA VAL A 24 46.31 -33.52 -51.66
C VAL A 24 46.06 -32.12 -51.07
N PHE A 25 46.65 -31.07 -51.65
CA PHE A 25 46.44 -29.70 -51.21
C PHE A 25 44.99 -29.24 -51.41
N LEU A 26 44.40 -29.57 -52.56
CA LEU A 26 42.99 -29.29 -52.85
C LEU A 26 42.06 -30.01 -51.85
N LEU A 27 42.33 -31.28 -51.56
CA LEU A 27 41.57 -32.07 -50.59
C LEU A 27 41.68 -31.46 -49.18
N PHE A 28 42.87 -31.05 -48.76
CA PHE A 28 43.09 -30.39 -47.48
C PHE A 28 42.32 -29.06 -47.39
N PHE A 29 42.37 -28.25 -48.45
CA PHE A 29 41.63 -26.98 -48.50
C PHE A 29 40.11 -27.21 -48.38
N ILE A 30 39.56 -28.18 -49.11
CA ILE A 30 38.14 -28.54 -49.03
C ILE A 30 37.79 -29.01 -47.61
N PHE A 31 38.64 -29.82 -46.98
CA PHE A 31 38.41 -30.31 -45.62
C PHE A 31 38.37 -29.18 -44.59
N VAL A 32 39.31 -28.23 -44.68
CA VAL A 32 39.34 -27.04 -43.80
C VAL A 32 38.11 -26.16 -44.05
N ALA A 33 37.75 -25.92 -45.32
CA ALA A 33 36.57 -25.14 -45.67
C ALA A 33 35.29 -25.78 -45.11
N MET A 34 35.14 -27.11 -45.23
CA MET A 34 34.01 -27.85 -44.67
C MET A 34 33.96 -27.77 -43.13
N GLY A 35 35.11 -27.85 -42.46
CA GLY A 35 35.19 -27.69 -41.01
C GLY A 35 34.74 -26.30 -40.55
N LEU A 36 35.16 -25.25 -41.25
CA LEU A 36 34.77 -23.87 -40.95
C LEU A 36 33.29 -23.61 -41.21
N THR A 37 32.73 -24.11 -42.31
CA THR A 37 31.30 -23.95 -42.59
C THR A 37 30.44 -24.69 -41.59
N TYR A 38 30.83 -25.92 -41.21
CA TYR A 38 30.14 -26.67 -40.16
C TYR A 38 30.15 -25.93 -38.82
N TYR A 39 31.31 -25.42 -38.41
CA TYR A 39 31.43 -24.64 -37.17
C TYR A 39 30.57 -23.37 -37.20
N HIS A 40 30.57 -22.66 -38.33
CA HIS A 40 29.76 -21.45 -38.51
C HIS A 40 28.26 -21.75 -38.43
N ILE A 41 27.78 -22.84 -39.03
CA ILE A 41 26.37 -23.26 -38.95
C ILE A 41 25.96 -23.55 -37.52
N VAL A 42 26.78 -24.32 -36.78
CA VAL A 42 26.49 -24.66 -35.38
C VAL A 42 26.45 -23.40 -34.51
N LEU A 43 27.41 -22.49 -34.70
CA LEU A 43 27.47 -21.25 -33.93
C LEU A 43 26.28 -20.34 -34.25
N SER A 44 25.95 -20.18 -35.54
CA SER A 44 24.81 -19.39 -35.98
C SER A 44 23.48 -19.94 -35.43
N GLY A 45 23.31 -21.27 -35.41
CA GLY A 45 22.15 -21.92 -34.81
C GLY A 45 22.02 -21.63 -33.30
N LYS A 46 23.14 -21.69 -32.56
CA LYS A 46 23.16 -21.32 -31.13
C LYS A 46 22.79 -19.86 -30.90
N VAL A 47 23.32 -18.95 -31.72
CA VAL A 47 23.01 -17.52 -31.66
C VAL A 47 21.52 -17.27 -31.95
N SER A 48 20.96 -17.92 -32.98
CA SER A 48 19.54 -17.80 -33.30
C SER A 48 18.67 -18.30 -32.14
N ALA A 49 18.96 -19.48 -31.60
CA ALA A 49 18.21 -20.03 -30.47
C ALA A 49 18.28 -19.14 -29.22
N ALA A 50 19.44 -18.54 -28.94
CA ALA A 50 19.59 -17.58 -27.86
C ALA A 50 18.77 -16.30 -28.11
N LYS A 51 18.76 -15.80 -29.35
CA LYS A 51 17.97 -14.63 -29.74
C LYS A 51 16.47 -14.88 -29.65
N ASP A 52 16.01 -16.05 -30.07
CA ASP A 52 14.61 -16.45 -29.97
C ASP A 52 14.16 -16.57 -28.51
N ARG A 53 15.00 -17.15 -27.64
CA ARG A 53 14.74 -17.19 -26.19
C ARG A 53 14.66 -15.79 -25.60
N LEU A 54 15.60 -14.91 -25.95
CA LEU A 54 15.59 -13.53 -25.50
C LEU A 54 14.31 -12.80 -25.91
N GLN A 55 13.88 -12.97 -27.17
CA GLN A 55 12.66 -12.35 -27.67
C GLN A 55 11.41 -12.88 -26.95
N ARG A 56 11.33 -14.19 -26.70
CA ARG A 56 10.24 -14.81 -25.92
C ARG A 56 10.20 -14.25 -24.50
N THR A 57 11.31 -14.29 -23.78
CA THR A 57 11.41 -13.76 -22.41
C THR A 57 11.06 -12.27 -22.37
N GLN A 58 11.49 -11.48 -23.36
CA GLN A 58 11.15 -10.05 -23.41
C GLN A 58 9.65 -9.82 -23.67
N SER A 59 9.02 -10.67 -24.48
CA SER A 59 7.56 -10.61 -24.72
C SER A 59 6.75 -10.97 -23.47
N GLU A 60 7.19 -12.01 -22.75
CA GLU A 60 6.62 -12.41 -21.47
C GLU A 60 6.78 -11.28 -20.44
N LEU A 61 7.97 -10.69 -20.34
CA LEU A 61 8.26 -9.57 -19.44
C LEU A 61 7.36 -8.36 -19.70
N LYS A 62 7.09 -8.03 -20.97
CA LYS A 62 6.12 -6.98 -21.33
C LYS A 62 4.71 -7.32 -20.86
N SER A 63 4.28 -8.57 -21.00
CA SER A 63 2.96 -9.01 -20.53
C SER A 63 2.83 -8.92 -19.00
N TYR A 64 3.89 -9.28 -18.26
CA TYR A 64 3.92 -9.17 -16.81
C TYR A 64 3.95 -7.71 -16.34
N GLN A 65 4.70 -6.84 -17.03
CA GLN A 65 4.70 -5.41 -16.71
C GLN A 65 3.32 -4.77 -16.84
N ALA A 66 2.50 -5.17 -17.83
CA ALA A 66 1.12 -4.71 -17.94
C ALA A 66 0.28 -5.12 -16.72
N LYS A 67 0.40 -6.38 -16.29
CA LYS A 67 -0.30 -6.88 -15.09
C LYS A 67 0.15 -6.17 -13.81
N VAL A 68 1.45 -5.90 -13.66
CA VAL A 68 1.98 -5.17 -12.50
C VAL A 68 1.39 -3.76 -12.44
N LYS A 69 1.32 -3.05 -13.57
CA LYS A 69 0.68 -1.72 -13.62
C LYS A 69 -0.79 -1.77 -13.21
N GLU A 70 -1.54 -2.75 -13.69
CA GLU A 70 -2.95 -2.93 -13.30
C GLU A 70 -3.10 -3.18 -11.79
N VAL A 71 -2.23 -4.01 -11.22
CA VAL A 71 -2.20 -4.26 -9.77
C VAL A 71 -1.87 -2.99 -8.98
N ASP A 72 -0.91 -2.19 -9.43
CA ASP A 72 -0.54 -0.94 -8.77
C ASP A 72 -1.67 0.11 -8.85
N GLU A 73 -2.35 0.21 -9.98
CA GLU A 73 -3.55 1.05 -10.13
C GLU A 73 -4.69 0.60 -9.20
N LEU A 74 -4.92 -0.71 -9.08
CA LEU A 74 -5.93 -1.26 -8.17
C LEU A 74 -5.57 -0.98 -6.71
N LYS A 75 -4.30 -1.14 -6.32
CA LYS A 75 -3.84 -0.79 -4.97
C LYS A 75 -4.02 0.69 -4.66
N ALA A 76 -3.71 1.57 -5.62
CA ALA A 76 -3.91 3.01 -5.45
C ALA A 76 -5.40 3.37 -5.28
N LYS A 77 -6.28 2.72 -6.05
CA LYS A 77 -7.74 2.87 -5.90
C LYS A 77 -8.23 2.39 -4.54
N LEU A 78 -7.77 1.22 -4.07
CA LEU A 78 -8.10 0.70 -2.74
C LEU A 78 -7.66 1.65 -1.63
N ALA A 79 -6.41 2.13 -1.67
CA ALA A 79 -5.91 3.09 -0.69
C ALA A 79 -6.73 4.39 -0.64
N THR A 80 -7.27 4.81 -1.79
CA THR A 80 -8.16 5.98 -1.86
C THR A 80 -9.53 5.70 -1.27
N LEU A 81 -10.07 4.51 -1.50
CA LEU A 81 -11.34 4.08 -0.92
C LEU A 81 -11.23 3.91 0.60
N ASP A 82 -10.17 3.28 1.09
CA ASP A 82 -9.94 3.11 2.53
C ASP A 82 -9.85 4.45 3.26
N LYS A 83 -9.15 5.44 2.68
CA LYS A 83 -9.13 6.81 3.21
C LYS A 83 -10.52 7.44 3.27
N LYS A 84 -11.33 7.26 2.22
CA LYS A 84 -12.71 7.77 2.19
C LYS A 84 -13.57 7.08 3.25
N LEU A 85 -13.41 5.77 3.43
CA LEU A 85 -14.13 5.01 4.46
C LEU A 85 -13.74 5.47 5.86
N ASP A 86 -12.45 5.67 6.15
CA ASP A 86 -12.00 6.18 7.45
C ASP A 86 -12.57 7.58 7.74
N VAL A 87 -12.53 8.48 6.76
CA VAL A 87 -13.13 9.82 6.89
C VAL A 87 -14.64 9.72 7.13
N MET A 88 -15.35 8.85 6.40
CA MET A 88 -16.79 8.63 6.62
C MET A 88 -17.09 8.02 7.98
N ALA A 89 -16.27 7.10 8.47
CA ALA A 89 -16.43 6.50 9.80
C ALA A 89 -16.26 7.55 10.90
N ARG A 90 -15.20 8.36 10.81
CA ARG A 90 -14.95 9.49 11.73
C ARG A 90 -16.11 10.49 11.71
N LEU A 91 -16.55 10.94 10.53
CA LEU A 91 -17.69 11.85 10.40
C LEU A 91 -18.99 11.27 10.98
N ASN A 92 -19.24 9.97 10.82
CA ASN A 92 -20.43 9.34 11.41
C ASN A 92 -20.35 9.23 12.93
N LEU A 93 -19.16 8.97 13.48
CA LEU A 93 -18.93 8.99 14.93
C LEU A 93 -19.09 10.41 15.47
N ASP A 94 -18.44 11.39 14.86
CA ASP A 94 -18.51 12.81 15.22
C ASP A 94 -19.94 13.36 15.14
N ARG A 95 -20.77 12.85 14.21
CA ARG A 95 -22.18 13.25 14.11
C ARG A 95 -23.05 12.68 15.24
N LYS A 96 -22.76 11.45 15.70
CA LYS A 96 -23.59 10.76 16.70
C LYS A 96 -23.19 11.09 18.14
N ALA A 97 -21.89 11.28 18.39
CA ALA A 97 -21.37 11.46 19.74
C ALA A 97 -21.98 12.65 20.50
N PRO A 98 -22.12 13.87 19.92
CA PRO A 98 -22.72 15.00 20.62
C PRO A 98 -24.20 14.80 20.94
N VAL A 99 -24.95 14.13 20.05
CA VAL A 99 -26.38 13.84 20.25
C VAL A 99 -26.58 12.84 21.39
N LEU A 100 -25.73 11.81 21.46
CA LEU A 100 -25.75 10.83 22.55
C LEU A 100 -25.40 11.49 23.89
N LEU A 101 -24.38 12.35 23.92
CA LEU A 101 -23.98 13.12 25.11
C LEU A 101 -25.10 14.04 25.58
N LEU A 102 -25.72 14.79 24.66
CA LEU A 102 -26.82 15.69 24.99
C LEU A 102 -28.03 14.92 25.53
N ARG A 103 -28.38 13.77 24.92
CA ARG A 103 -29.46 12.91 25.40
C ARG A 103 -29.20 12.42 26.81
N GLU A 104 -28.01 11.91 27.08
CA GLU A 104 -27.66 11.37 28.40
C GLU A 104 -27.71 12.46 29.47
N ILE A 105 -27.11 13.62 29.20
CA ILE A 105 -27.14 14.75 30.14
C ILE A 105 -28.58 15.22 30.37
N ALA A 106 -29.41 15.28 29.32
CA ALA A 106 -30.82 15.62 29.46
C ALA A 106 -31.60 14.60 30.32
N GLU A 107 -31.31 13.31 30.21
CA GLU A 107 -31.92 12.27 31.04
C GLU A 107 -31.47 12.35 32.51
N LEU A 108 -30.21 12.71 32.77
CA LEU A 108 -29.66 12.86 34.12
C LEU A 108 -30.20 14.10 34.87
N THR A 109 -30.62 15.14 34.14
CA THR A 109 -31.14 16.37 34.76
C THR A 109 -32.38 16.13 35.64
N VAL A 110 -32.43 16.80 36.80
CA VAL A 110 -33.57 16.71 37.71
C VAL A 110 -34.71 17.58 37.19
N LYS A 111 -35.69 16.94 36.53
CA LYS A 111 -36.87 17.59 35.94
C LYS A 111 -37.52 18.59 36.91
N GLY A 112 -37.72 19.82 36.44
CA GLY A 112 -38.45 20.87 37.14
C GLY A 112 -37.68 21.61 38.24
N ARG A 113 -36.46 21.18 38.61
CA ARG A 113 -35.66 21.80 39.68
C ARG A 113 -34.28 22.31 39.26
N MET A 114 -33.89 22.06 38.02
CA MET A 114 -32.68 22.59 37.42
C MET A 114 -32.82 22.72 35.90
N TRP A 115 -31.99 23.57 35.30
CA TRP A 115 -31.82 23.66 33.85
C TRP A 115 -30.36 23.94 33.51
N ILE A 116 -29.96 23.47 32.34
CA ILE A 116 -28.61 23.67 31.80
C ILE A 116 -28.64 24.91 30.91
N THR A 117 -27.65 25.79 31.07
CA THR A 117 -27.50 27.03 30.29
C THR A 117 -26.37 26.93 29.28
N ARG A 118 -25.32 26.15 29.59
CA ARG A 118 -24.19 25.92 28.69
C ARG A 118 -23.70 24.49 28.83
N LEU A 119 -23.45 23.85 27.69
CA LEU A 119 -22.78 22.57 27.59
C LEU A 119 -21.65 22.72 26.57
N GLU A 120 -20.42 22.40 26.98
CA GLU A 120 -19.25 22.49 26.12
C GLU A 120 -18.45 21.20 26.23
N GLU A 121 -18.08 20.64 25.08
CA GLU A 121 -17.33 19.41 24.98
C GLU A 121 -15.93 19.72 24.43
N SER A 122 -14.89 19.38 25.19
CA SER A 122 -13.50 19.56 24.80
C SER A 122 -12.75 18.23 24.94
N GLY A 123 -12.76 17.44 23.87
CA GLY A 123 -12.14 16.11 23.83
C GLY A 123 -12.73 15.17 24.88
N ASN A 124 -11.95 14.88 25.92
CA ASN A 124 -12.34 13.96 27.01
C ASN A 124 -12.97 14.67 28.23
N THR A 125 -13.10 16.00 28.20
CA THR A 125 -13.74 16.79 29.28
C THR A 125 -15.03 17.41 28.77
N VAL A 126 -16.06 17.41 29.60
CA VAL A 126 -17.34 18.07 29.37
C VAL A 126 -17.57 19.11 30.46
N PHE A 127 -17.82 20.35 30.05
CA PHE A 127 -18.18 21.45 30.94
C PHE A 127 -19.68 21.67 30.90
N VAL A 128 -20.32 21.62 32.06
CA VAL A 128 -21.76 21.81 32.22
C VAL A 128 -22.00 22.99 33.13
N SER A 129 -22.65 24.02 32.62
CA SER A 129 -23.12 25.16 33.42
C SER A 129 -24.63 25.18 33.44
N GLY A 130 -25.20 25.47 34.60
CA GLY A 130 -26.64 25.50 34.76
C GLY A 130 -27.07 26.28 35.99
N ILE A 131 -28.38 26.29 36.19
CA ILE A 131 -28.99 26.90 37.37
C ILE A 131 -29.87 25.84 38.02
N ALA A 132 -29.76 25.73 39.34
CA ALA A 132 -30.55 24.84 40.18
C ALA A 132 -31.29 25.66 41.26
N MET A 133 -32.40 25.11 41.75
CA MET A 133 -33.15 25.73 42.84
C MET A 133 -32.41 25.62 44.18
N ASP A 134 -31.76 24.49 44.44
CA ASP A 134 -31.13 24.18 45.73
C ASP A 134 -29.77 23.49 45.57
N ASN A 135 -28.89 23.64 46.57
CA ASN A 135 -27.61 22.90 46.64
C ASN A 135 -27.82 21.38 46.64
N LYS A 136 -28.90 20.90 47.26
CA LYS A 136 -29.27 19.47 47.27
C LYS A 136 -29.53 18.94 45.87
N THR A 137 -30.13 19.76 45.00
CA THR A 137 -30.40 19.40 43.61
C THR A 137 -29.10 19.28 42.81
N VAL A 138 -28.14 20.17 43.05
CA VAL A 138 -26.79 20.09 42.44
C VAL A 138 -26.07 18.82 42.89
N ALA A 139 -26.05 18.52 44.20
CA ALA A 139 -25.42 17.31 44.71
C ALA A 139 -26.05 16.03 44.14
N THR A 140 -27.39 15.98 44.06
CA THR A 140 -28.10 14.84 43.45
C THR A 140 -27.74 14.66 41.98
N PHE A 141 -27.57 15.76 41.24
CA PHE A 141 -27.16 15.72 39.85
C PHE A 141 -25.72 15.21 39.70
N MET A 142 -24.79 15.64 40.55
CA MET A 142 -23.42 15.13 40.57
C MET A 142 -23.38 13.62 40.80
N THR A 143 -24.10 13.12 41.81
CA THR A 143 -24.18 11.67 42.09
C THR A 143 -24.75 10.89 40.92
N ARG A 144 -25.80 11.40 40.24
CA ARG A 144 -26.36 10.74 39.06
C ARG A 144 -25.39 10.68 37.89
N ILE A 145 -24.56 11.70 37.70
CA ILE A 145 -23.53 11.69 36.66
C ILE A 145 -22.44 10.68 37.01
N GLU A 146 -22.01 10.60 38.27
CA GLU A 146 -21.03 9.61 38.75
C GLU A 146 -21.54 8.15 38.62
N GLU A 147 -22.85 7.93 38.78
CA GLU A 147 -23.49 6.63 38.57
C GLU A 147 -23.64 6.26 37.09
N SER A 148 -23.53 7.23 36.16
CA SER A 148 -23.65 6.98 34.73
C SER A 148 -22.38 6.35 34.18
N SER A 149 -22.53 5.34 33.31
CA SER A 149 -21.40 4.71 32.63
C SER A 149 -20.67 5.62 31.63
N LEU A 150 -21.22 6.82 31.34
CA LEU A 150 -20.66 7.75 30.36
C LEU A 150 -19.55 8.64 30.95
N PHE A 151 -19.52 8.82 32.27
CA PHE A 151 -18.60 9.72 32.96
C PHE A 151 -17.82 8.97 34.05
N SER A 152 -16.53 9.28 34.21
CA SER A 152 -15.67 8.65 35.21
C SER A 152 -15.49 9.50 36.46
N GLY A 153 -15.90 10.77 36.43
CA GLY A 153 -15.76 11.70 37.55
C GLY A 153 -16.37 13.07 37.27
N VAL A 154 -16.76 13.75 38.34
CA VAL A 154 -17.44 15.05 38.32
C VAL A 154 -16.84 15.97 39.37
N ASP A 155 -16.31 17.11 38.92
CA ASP A 155 -15.78 18.15 39.79
C ASP A 155 -16.66 19.40 39.75
N LEU A 156 -16.99 19.94 40.92
CA LEU A 156 -17.66 21.23 41.04
C LEU A 156 -16.62 22.35 40.96
N SER A 157 -16.63 23.10 39.86
CA SER A 157 -15.71 24.21 39.64
C SER A 157 -16.19 25.49 40.33
N ASN A 158 -17.49 25.79 40.25
CA ASN A 158 -18.03 27.00 40.86
C ASN A 158 -19.51 26.84 41.26
N LEU A 159 -19.91 27.47 42.37
CA LEU A 159 -21.29 27.52 42.84
C LEU A 159 -21.60 28.92 43.39
N VAL A 160 -22.39 29.68 42.65
CA VAL A 160 -22.69 31.08 42.94
C VAL A 160 -24.18 31.24 43.24
N HIS A 161 -24.51 32.05 44.25
CA HIS A 161 -25.89 32.46 44.50
C HIS A 161 -26.32 33.50 43.46
N GLU A 162 -27.45 33.27 42.82
CA GLU A 162 -28.03 34.20 41.86
C GLU A 162 -29.50 34.42 42.21
N GLU A 163 -29.89 35.69 42.33
CA GLU A 163 -31.28 36.05 42.60
C GLU A 163 -31.89 36.61 41.32
N ARG A 164 -32.89 35.89 40.79
CA ARG A 164 -33.55 36.27 39.54
C ARG A 164 -35.05 36.35 39.79
N SER A 165 -35.62 37.54 39.60
CA SER A 165 -37.05 37.81 39.81
C SER A 165 -37.58 37.41 41.21
N GLY A 166 -36.77 37.62 42.26
CA GLY A 166 -37.13 37.30 43.65
C GLY A 166 -37.00 35.82 44.05
N LEU A 167 -36.53 34.95 43.15
CA LEU A 167 -36.21 33.55 43.44
C LEU A 167 -34.71 33.40 43.69
N LYS A 168 -34.37 32.82 44.85
CA LYS A 168 -32.99 32.46 45.21
C LYS A 168 -32.58 31.20 44.46
N LEU A 169 -31.72 31.35 43.47
CA LEU A 169 -31.21 30.26 42.64
C LEU A 169 -29.72 30.04 42.89
N LYS A 170 -29.20 28.95 42.33
CA LYS A 170 -27.78 28.57 42.41
C LYS A 170 -27.28 28.36 41.00
N ARG A 171 -26.35 29.18 40.55
CA ARG A 171 -25.60 28.94 39.33
C ARG A 171 -24.47 27.97 39.66
N PHE A 172 -24.36 26.88 38.92
CA PHE A 172 -23.32 25.89 39.09
C PHE A 172 -22.51 25.71 37.80
N GLU A 173 -21.23 25.37 37.97
CA GLU A 173 -20.32 24.98 36.90
C GLU A 173 -19.65 23.67 37.29
N LEU A 174 -19.86 22.64 36.48
CA LEU A 174 -19.34 21.30 36.67
C LEU A 174 -18.37 20.96 35.55
N ARG A 175 -17.30 20.26 35.90
CA ARG A 175 -16.36 19.66 34.99
C ARG A 175 -16.49 18.15 35.11
N CYS A 176 -16.89 17.49 34.03
CA CYS A 176 -17.04 16.05 33.98
C CYS A 176 -15.95 15.46 33.09
N SER A 177 -15.36 14.34 33.49
CA SER A 177 -14.45 13.56 32.65
C SER A 177 -15.20 12.39 32.03
N LYS A 178 -15.06 12.19 30.71
CA LYS A 178 -15.68 11.05 30.02
C LYS A 178 -14.95 9.77 30.38
N ALA A 179 -15.71 8.70 30.60
CA ALA A 179 -15.16 7.35 30.69
C ALA A 179 -14.60 6.94 29.32
N ALA A 180 -13.39 6.37 29.31
CA ALA A 180 -12.67 5.94 28.11
C ALA A 180 -13.28 4.68 27.47
#